data_AF-M2YID8-F1
#
_entry.id   AF-M2YID8-F1
#
_cell.length_a   1.000
_cell.length_b   1.000
_cell.length_c   1.000
_cell.angle_alpha   90.00
_cell.angle_beta   90.00
_cell.angle_gamma   90.00
#
_symmetry.space_group_name_H-M   'P 1'
#
loop_
_entity.id
_entity.type
_entity.pdbx_description
1 polymer ?
#
loop_
_entity_poly.entity_id
_entity_poly.type
_entity_poly.pdbx_seq_one_letter_code
_entity_poly.pdbx_strand_id
1 'polypeptide(L)'
;MLSGMSGNPRSVAEVVRLQRSGSRVKFLFFWGHQPRRDGTIGPECFSQWWPARFTADGETFSTAEHYMMWRKAVLFDDAESAARILGSRGARLST
;
A
#
# COMPACT_ATOMS: atom_id res chain seq x y z
N MET A 1 14.35 18.96 31.05
CA MET A 1 15.11 18.28 29.96
C MET A 1 14.16 17.48 29.07
N LEU A 2 13.48 18.11 28.11
CA LEU A 2 12.69 17.41 27.07
C LEU A 2 12.97 17.97 25.66
N SER A 3 14.21 18.41 25.42
CA SER A 3 14.64 19.01 24.15
C SER A 3 15.24 17.97 23.20
N GLY A 4 14.55 16.84 22.99
CA GLY A 4 15.14 15.69 22.26
C GLY A 4 14.28 15.01 21.21
N MET A 5 13.01 15.37 21.02
CA MET A 5 12.13 14.73 20.01
C MET A 5 11.79 15.66 18.85
N SER A 6 12.80 16.36 18.33
CA SER A 6 12.69 17.15 17.09
C SER A 6 12.63 16.23 15.87
N GLY A 7 11.47 15.63 15.62
CA GLY A 7 11.20 14.87 14.39
C GLY A 7 9.91 14.08 14.44
N ASN A 8 9.29 13.87 13.26
CA ASN A 8 8.21 12.88 13.11
C ASN A 8 8.73 11.49 13.51
N PRO A 9 7.94 10.67 14.22
CA PRO A 9 8.33 9.31 14.55
C PRO A 9 8.61 8.50 13.29
N ARG A 10 9.68 7.70 13.30
CA ARG A 10 10.15 6.89 12.17
C ARG A 10 9.98 5.39 12.39
N SER A 11 9.42 4.98 13.53
CA SER A 11 9.11 3.59 13.82
C SER A 11 7.78 3.46 14.55
N VAL A 12 7.18 2.27 14.46
CA VAL A 12 5.95 1.92 15.21
C VAL A 12 6.18 2.10 16.71
N ALA A 13 7.34 1.69 17.22
CA ALA A 13 7.68 1.81 18.63
C ALA A 13 7.72 3.27 19.10
N GLU A 14 8.21 4.20 18.27
CA GLU A 14 8.19 5.64 18.57
C GLU A 14 6.77 6.20 18.59
N VAL A 15 5.92 5.84 17.62
CA VAL A 15 4.51 6.25 17.60
C VAL A 15 3.78 5.78 18.86
N VAL A 16 3.97 4.52 19.26
CA VAL A 16 3.36 3.95 20.45
C VAL A 16 3.81 4.68 21.73
N ARG A 17 5.11 5.00 21.84
CA ARG A 17 5.63 5.78 22.98
C ARG A 17 5.02 7.18 23.05
N LEU A 18 4.95 7.88 21.93
CA LEU A 18 4.35 9.22 21.82
C LEU A 18 2.86 9.23 22.19
N GLN A 19 2.10 8.25 21.69
CA GLN A 19 0.69 8.14 22.02
C GLN A 19 0.49 7.87 23.52
N ARG A 20 1.31 7.01 24.12
CA ARG A 20 1.25 6.68 25.56
C ARG A 20 1.69 7.83 26.46
N SER A 21 2.57 8.72 26.01
CA SER A 21 2.97 9.92 26.76
C SER A 21 1.90 11.03 26.73
N GLY A 22 0.74 10.79 26.14
CA GLY A 22 -0.32 11.79 25.98
C GLY A 22 -0.04 12.83 24.90
N SER A 23 0.99 12.62 24.07
CA SER A 23 1.29 13.53 22.96
C SER A 23 0.25 13.36 21.85
N ARG A 24 -0.20 14.47 21.25
CA ARG A 24 -1.19 14.42 20.16
C ARG A 24 -0.55 13.91 18.86
N VAL A 25 -0.88 12.69 18.47
CA VAL A 25 -0.52 12.10 17.17
C VAL A 25 -1.60 12.44 16.14
N LYS A 26 -1.20 13.00 15.00
CA LYS A 26 -2.11 13.24 13.87
C LYS A 26 -2.22 11.96 13.03
N PHE A 27 -3.39 11.33 13.03
CA PHE A 27 -3.67 10.18 12.18
C PHE A 27 -4.21 10.63 10.82
N LEU A 28 -3.77 9.94 9.76
CA LEU A 28 -4.34 10.05 8.42
C LEU A 28 -5.17 8.80 8.15
N PHE A 29 -6.48 8.93 8.16
CA PHE A 29 -7.38 7.86 7.76
C PHE A 29 -7.55 7.84 6.25
N PHE A 30 -7.61 6.65 5.66
CA PHE A 30 -7.83 6.46 4.23
C PHE A 30 -8.76 5.28 3.98
N TRP A 31 -9.54 5.37 2.91
CA TRP A 31 -10.46 4.33 2.47
C TRP A 31 -10.69 4.42 0.97
N GLY A 32 -10.90 3.28 0.30
CA GLY A 32 -11.04 3.22 -1.15
C GLY A 32 -9.70 3.29 -1.88
N HIS A 33 -9.75 3.35 -3.21
CA HIS A 33 -8.57 3.34 -4.09
C HIS A 33 -8.82 4.07 -5.43
N GLN A 34 -10.00 4.67 -5.61
CA GLN A 34 -10.35 5.30 -6.88
C GLN A 34 -9.72 6.70 -6.95
N PRO A 35 -9.00 7.03 -8.03
CA PRO A 35 -8.55 8.39 -8.27
C PRO A 35 -9.72 9.38 -8.26
N ARG A 36 -9.48 10.57 -7.72
CA ARG A 36 -10.48 11.63 -7.72
C ARG A 36 -10.72 12.13 -9.13
N ARG A 37 -11.97 12.53 -9.40
CA ARG A 37 -12.38 13.03 -10.74
C ARG A 37 -11.62 14.29 -11.18
N ASP A 38 -11.17 15.08 -10.22
CA ASP A 38 -10.41 16.31 -10.45
C ASP A 38 -8.90 16.06 -10.66
N GLY A 39 -8.46 14.80 -10.63
CA GLY A 39 -7.05 14.42 -10.78
C GLY A 39 -6.19 14.68 -9.55
N THR A 40 -6.75 15.18 -8.45
CA THR A 40 -6.01 15.37 -7.21
C THR A 40 -5.72 14.03 -6.53
N ILE A 41 -4.56 13.93 -5.89
CA ILE A 41 -4.17 12.76 -5.10
C ILE A 41 -4.63 12.97 -3.66
N GLY A 42 -5.50 12.09 -3.17
CA GLY A 42 -5.90 12.05 -1.77
C GLY A 42 -5.36 10.84 -1.00
N PRO A 43 -5.75 10.70 0.28
CA PRO A 43 -5.28 9.63 1.17
C PRO A 43 -5.56 8.22 0.64
N GLU A 44 -6.56 8.06 -0.22
CA GLU A 44 -6.86 6.80 -0.93
C GLU A 44 -5.67 6.23 -1.72
N CYS A 45 -4.65 7.04 -2.03
CA CYS A 45 -3.42 6.57 -2.67
C CYS A 45 -2.57 5.64 -1.81
N PHE A 46 -2.82 5.59 -0.50
CA PHE A 46 -2.18 4.64 0.42
C PHE A 46 -2.80 3.22 0.34
N SER A 47 -3.85 3.02 -0.45
CA SER A 47 -4.44 1.71 -0.70
C SER A 47 -3.57 0.85 -1.63
N GLN A 48 -3.47 -0.45 -1.32
CA GLN A 48 -2.73 -1.41 -2.17
C GLN A 48 -3.38 -1.63 -3.55
N TRP A 49 -4.66 -1.25 -3.68
CA TRP A 49 -5.40 -1.25 -4.94
C TRP A 49 -5.27 0.07 -5.72
N TRP A 50 -4.55 1.07 -5.20
CA TRP A 50 -4.34 2.33 -5.92
C TRP A 50 -3.61 2.07 -7.24
N PRO A 51 -4.07 2.63 -8.37
CA PRO A 51 -3.43 2.45 -9.67
C PRO A 51 -2.11 3.22 -9.73
N ALA A 52 -1.01 2.51 -9.44
CA ALA A 52 0.35 3.00 -9.56
C ALA A 52 1.20 1.90 -10.19
N ARG A 53 1.55 2.08 -11.46
CA ARG A 53 2.31 1.07 -12.22
C ARG A 53 3.77 1.04 -11.76
N PHE A 54 4.29 -0.15 -11.49
CA PHE A 54 5.69 -0.36 -11.12
C PHE A 54 6.20 -1.71 -11.62
N THR A 55 7.52 -1.89 -11.59
CA THR A 55 8.19 -3.15 -11.97
C THR A 55 8.91 -3.73 -10.76
N ALA A 56 8.73 -5.03 -10.53
CA ALA A 56 9.39 -5.80 -9.48
C ALA A 56 9.59 -7.24 -9.95
N ASP A 57 10.69 -7.88 -9.57
CA ASP A 57 11.00 -9.27 -9.94
C ASP A 57 10.92 -9.56 -11.47
N GLY A 58 11.24 -8.55 -12.28
CA GLY A 58 11.20 -8.64 -13.75
C GLY A 58 9.83 -8.43 -14.38
N GLU A 59 8.77 -8.33 -13.58
CA GLU A 59 7.39 -8.20 -14.03
C GLU A 59 6.82 -6.81 -13.75
N THR A 60 5.79 -6.40 -14.50
CA THR A 60 5.15 -5.08 -14.34
C THR A 60 3.72 -5.20 -13.84
N PHE A 61 3.41 -4.51 -12.75
CA PHE A 61 2.13 -4.59 -12.05
C PHE A 61 1.38 -3.26 -12.07
N SER A 62 0.05 -3.34 -12.15
CA SER A 62 -0.81 -2.16 -12.13
C SER A 62 -1.04 -1.60 -10.73
N THR A 63 -0.94 -2.44 -9.69
CA THR A 63 -1.12 -2.07 -8.28
C THR A 63 -0.23 -2.96 -7.39
N ALA A 64 0.01 -2.54 -6.14
CA ALA A 64 0.77 -3.33 -5.18
C ALA A 64 0.08 -4.67 -4.86
N GLU A 65 -1.26 -4.68 -4.83
CA GLU A 65 -2.02 -5.92 -4.64
C GLU A 65 -1.75 -6.96 -5.73
N HIS A 66 -1.69 -6.56 -7.02
CA HIS A 66 -1.39 -7.50 -8.11
C HIS A 66 -0.04 -8.19 -7.90
N TYR A 67 0.97 -7.43 -7.46
CA TYR A 67 2.28 -8.01 -7.12
C TYR A 67 2.17 -9.02 -5.98
N MET A 68 1.46 -8.68 -4.89
CA MET A 68 1.30 -9.59 -3.75
C MET A 68 0.56 -10.88 -4.14
N MET A 69 -0.50 -10.78 -4.94
CA MET A 69 -1.26 -11.94 -5.41
C MET A 69 -0.41 -12.80 -6.35
N TRP A 70 0.35 -12.19 -7.26
CA TRP A 70 1.25 -12.90 -8.16
C TRP A 70 2.36 -13.63 -7.38
N ARG A 71 3.03 -12.94 -6.44
CA ARG A 71 4.04 -13.56 -5.57
C ARG A 71 3.47 -14.69 -4.74
N LYS A 72 2.22 -14.55 -4.26
CA LYS A 72 1.52 -15.62 -3.56
C LYS A 72 1.29 -16.82 -4.48
N ALA A 73 0.79 -16.62 -5.70
CA ALA A 73 0.58 -17.70 -6.67
C ALA A 73 1.89 -18.43 -6.97
N VAL A 74 2.98 -17.69 -7.22
CA VAL A 74 4.33 -18.25 -7.41
C VAL A 74 4.80 -19.06 -6.18
N LEU A 75 4.55 -18.56 -4.97
CA LEU A 75 4.94 -19.25 -3.73
C LEU A 75 4.23 -20.61 -3.55
N PHE A 76 3.03 -20.76 -4.12
CA PHE A 76 2.23 -21.99 -4.06
C PHE A 76 2.26 -22.79 -5.37
N ASP A 77 3.22 -22.52 -6.26
CA ASP A 77 3.36 -23.20 -7.57
C ASP A 77 2.11 -23.12 -8.48
N ASP A 78 1.28 -22.08 -8.31
CA ASP A 78 0.08 -21.84 -9.11
C ASP A 78 0.40 -20.94 -10.32
N ALA A 79 0.99 -21.54 -11.35
CA ALA A 79 1.39 -20.85 -12.57
C ALA A 79 0.21 -20.25 -13.36
N GLU A 80 -0.97 -20.89 -13.30
CA GLU A 80 -2.17 -20.40 -14.00
C GLU A 80 -2.64 -19.08 -13.40
N SER A 81 -2.80 -19.03 -12.07
CA SER A 81 -3.18 -17.80 -11.38
C SER A 81 -2.13 -16.71 -11.57
N ALA A 82 -0.84 -17.04 -11.50
CA ALA A 82 0.24 -16.09 -11.74
C ALA A 82 0.11 -15.42 -13.14
N ALA A 83 -0.10 -16.20 -14.19
CA ALA A 83 -0.29 -15.68 -15.54
C ALA A 83 -1.55 -14.80 -15.67
N ARG A 84 -2.67 -15.21 -15.06
CA ARG A 84 -3.91 -14.42 -15.06
C ARG A 84 -3.74 -13.08 -14.35
N ILE A 85 -2.99 -13.06 -13.24
CA ILE A 85 -2.74 -11.84 -12.47
C ILE A 85 -1.86 -10.85 -13.26
N LEU A 86 -0.83 -11.33 -13.97
CA LEU A 86 0.01 -10.49 -14.83
C LEU A 86 -0.79 -9.86 -15.99
N GLY A 87 -1.78 -10.59 -16.52
CA GLY A 87 -2.69 -10.07 -17.54
C GLY A 87 -3.72 -9.05 -17.03
N SER A 88 -3.92 -8.95 -15.71
CA SER A 88 -4.95 -8.10 -15.11
C SER A 88 -4.52 -6.64 -14.99
N ARG A 89 -5.48 -5.74 -15.22
CA ARG A 89 -5.28 -4.28 -15.15
C ARG A 89 -6.18 -3.57 -14.15
N GLY A 90 -7.13 -4.29 -13.53
CA GLY A 90 -8.12 -3.71 -12.61
C GLY A 90 -8.22 -4.53 -11.33
N ALA A 91 -8.90 -3.97 -10.33
CA ALA A 91 -9.02 -4.60 -9.00
C ALA A 91 -9.87 -5.90 -8.98
N ARG A 92 -10.38 -6.32 -10.14
CA ARG A 92 -11.22 -7.51 -10.29
C ARG A 92 -10.52 -8.47 -11.24
N LEU A 93 -10.08 -9.60 -10.70
CA LEU A 93 -9.77 -10.77 -11.51
C LEU A 93 -11.12 -11.37 -11.92
N SER A 94 -11.43 -11.38 -13.22
CA SER A 94 -12.56 -12.17 -13.71
C SER A 94 -12.23 -13.64 -13.48
N THR A 95 -13.01 -14.29 -12.61
CA THR A 95 -13.08 -15.75 -12.39
C THR A 95 -13.43 -16.47 -13.67
#